data_AF-A0AAX3KR39-F1
#
_entry.id   AF-A0AAX3KR39-F1
#
_cell.length_a   1.000
_cell.length_b   1.000
_cell.length_c   1.000
_cell.angle_alpha   90.00
_cell.angle_beta   90.00
_cell.angle_gamma   90.00
#
_symmetry.space_group_name_H-M   'P 1'
#
loop_
_entity.id
_entity.type
_entity.pdbx_description
1 polymer ?
#
loop_
_entity_poly.entity_id
_entity_poly.type
_entity_poly.pdbx_seq_one_letter_code
_entity_poly.pdbx_strand_id
1 'polypeptide(L)'
;MAKPDSLVIRERLYPDMHESLVDVLAKYPRQAGNQVVLAMSEACLGLWPITEADYHVSDGADFQNVKFTLSKEKYPKLYALYKALPRGVKGQAIINLLNRHQEMRQVDPEKVSQALNAALSGGVAKPQEGVVSEITSVQVDSKGSTEAQGGQDVESREAIAQASATPPAESRPEPLSPPDVAEEMDDPLANLPPMEFT
;
A
#
# COMPACT_ATOMS: atom_id res chain seq x y z
N MET A 1 20.71 -21.52 -9.15
CA MET A 1 19.80 -21.01 -8.09
C MET A 1 18.77 -20.13 -8.75
N ALA A 2 17.48 -20.27 -8.40
CA ALA A 2 16.46 -19.32 -8.85
C ALA A 2 16.62 -17.98 -8.12
N LYS A 3 16.16 -16.88 -8.72
CA LYS A 3 16.00 -15.61 -7.98
C LYS A 3 14.77 -15.75 -7.07
N PRO A 4 14.83 -15.39 -5.77
CA PRO A 4 13.68 -15.49 -4.89
C PRO A 4 12.59 -14.52 -5.34
N ASP A 5 11.37 -15.03 -5.54
CA ASP A 5 10.18 -14.27 -5.94
C ASP A 5 9.88 -13.20 -4.88
N SER A 6 10.35 -11.97 -5.14
CA SER A 6 10.31 -10.87 -4.20
C SER A 6 9.81 -9.59 -4.88
N LEU A 7 8.89 -8.90 -4.20
CA LEU A 7 8.28 -7.66 -4.65
C LEU A 7 8.67 -6.53 -3.71
N VAL A 8 9.04 -5.38 -4.27
CA VAL A 8 9.30 -4.16 -3.50
C VAL A 8 8.06 -3.29 -3.56
N ILE A 9 7.47 -3.02 -2.40
CA ILE A 9 6.38 -2.07 -2.22
C ILE A 9 7.04 -0.76 -1.79
N ARG A 10 6.78 0.33 -2.51
CA ARG A 10 7.21 1.70 -2.16
C ARG A 10 5.97 2.56 -2.12
N GLU A 11 5.62 3.07 -0.95
CA GLU A 11 4.35 3.78 -0.79
C GLU A 11 4.45 4.90 0.24
N ARG A 12 3.39 5.70 0.29
CA ARG A 12 3.20 6.76 1.27
C ARG A 12 2.63 6.20 2.58
N LEU A 13 3.12 6.73 3.69
CA LEU A 13 2.65 6.47 5.04
C LEU A 13 2.24 7.81 5.65
N TYR A 14 0.94 8.05 5.74
CA TYR A 14 0.34 9.26 6.29
C TYR A 14 0.24 9.12 7.83
N PRO A 15 0.94 9.92 8.66
CA PRO A 15 1.09 9.63 10.09
C PRO A 15 -0.23 9.64 10.89
N ASP A 16 -1.17 10.48 10.47
CA ASP A 16 -2.53 10.63 10.99
C ASP A 16 -3.41 9.39 10.80
N MET A 17 -3.21 8.63 9.73
CA MET A 17 -3.96 7.42 9.40
C MET A 17 -3.20 6.11 9.64
N HIS A 18 -1.93 6.18 10.05
CA HIS A 18 -1.05 5.01 10.18
C HIS A 18 -0.25 5.00 11.49
N GLU A 19 -0.77 5.63 12.56
CA GLU A 19 -0.11 5.80 13.87
C GLU A 19 0.52 4.49 14.39
N SER A 20 -0.25 3.40 14.44
CA SER A 20 0.24 2.10 14.93
C SER A 20 1.37 1.52 14.06
N LEU A 21 1.42 1.84 12.76
CA LEU A 21 2.50 1.44 11.87
C LEU A 21 3.71 2.39 11.93
N VAL A 22 3.51 3.69 12.15
CA VAL A 22 4.57 4.65 12.47
C VAL A 22 5.30 4.20 13.73
N ASP A 23 4.58 3.91 14.81
CA ASP A 23 5.14 3.50 16.09
C ASP A 23 6.00 2.24 16.00
N VAL A 24 5.53 1.21 15.29
CA VAL A 24 6.29 -0.03 15.10
C VAL A 24 7.53 0.20 14.23
N LEU A 25 7.48 1.10 13.24
CA LEU A 25 8.62 1.44 12.40
C LEU A 25 9.63 2.38 13.09
N ALA A 26 9.19 3.20 14.05
CA ALA A 26 10.04 4.04 14.88
C ALA A 26 10.74 3.23 15.99
N LYS A 27 10.05 2.24 16.56
CA LYS A 27 10.51 1.42 17.70
C LYS A 27 11.63 0.42 17.35
N TYR A 28 11.80 0.07 16.08
CA TYR A 28 12.77 -0.94 15.64
C TYR A 28 13.62 -0.45 14.47
N PRO A 29 14.91 -0.85 14.36
CA PRO A 29 15.72 -0.56 13.18
C PRO A 29 15.02 -1.03 11.90
N ARG A 30 15.06 -0.21 10.82
CA ARG A 30 14.21 -0.33 9.62
C ARG A 30 14.06 -1.76 9.05
N GLN A 31 15.12 -2.57 9.04
CA GLN A 31 15.04 -3.96 8.57
C GLN A 31 14.28 -4.90 9.52
N ALA A 32 14.39 -4.69 10.83
CA ALA A 32 13.67 -5.44 11.86
C ALA A 32 12.20 -5.00 11.94
N GLY A 33 11.93 -3.68 11.93
CA GLY A 33 10.56 -3.14 11.89
C GLY A 33 9.77 -3.68 10.69
N ASN A 34 10.36 -3.63 9.49
CA ASN A 34 9.78 -4.24 8.29
C ASN A 34 9.48 -5.74 8.45
N GLN A 35 10.35 -6.52 9.11
CA GLN A 35 10.12 -7.95 9.33
C GLN A 35 9.01 -8.22 10.35
N VAL A 36 8.96 -7.45 11.44
CA VAL A 36 7.90 -7.54 12.45
C VAL A 36 6.53 -7.26 11.83
N VAL A 37 6.39 -6.15 11.09
CA VAL A 37 5.13 -5.74 10.44
C VAL A 37 4.62 -6.79 9.45
N LEU A 38 5.52 -7.35 8.62
CA LEU A 38 5.16 -8.36 7.61
C LEU A 38 4.86 -9.73 8.22
N ALA A 39 5.65 -10.18 9.21
CA ALA A 39 5.39 -11.45 9.92
C ALA A 39 4.09 -11.39 10.73
N MET A 40 3.82 -10.25 11.39
CA MET A 40 2.56 -9.99 12.08
C MET A 40 1.38 -10.13 11.12
N SER A 41 1.47 -9.46 9.97
CA SER A 41 0.37 -9.41 9.00
C SER A 41 0.14 -10.75 8.28
N GLU A 42 1.19 -11.53 8.02
CA GLU A 42 1.09 -12.89 7.42
C GLU A 42 0.40 -13.89 8.35
N ALA A 43 0.57 -13.72 9.67
CA ALA A 43 -0.14 -14.47 10.70
C ALA A 43 -1.60 -13.99 10.83
N CYS A 44 -1.80 -12.67 10.96
CA CYS A 44 -3.10 -12.05 11.23
C CYS A 44 -4.10 -12.14 10.07
N LEU A 45 -3.65 -12.23 8.82
CA LEU A 45 -4.51 -12.21 7.62
C LEU A 45 -5.60 -13.32 7.58
N GLY A 46 -5.41 -14.42 8.32
CA GLY A 46 -6.41 -15.49 8.44
C GLY A 46 -7.55 -15.22 9.44
N LEU A 47 -7.37 -14.23 10.32
CA LEU A 47 -8.38 -13.75 11.27
C LEU A 47 -9.00 -12.43 10.79
N TRP A 48 -8.18 -11.55 10.23
CA TRP A 48 -8.57 -10.24 9.72
C TRP A 48 -8.17 -10.12 8.24
N PRO A 49 -9.01 -10.60 7.31
CA PRO A 49 -8.77 -10.42 5.88
C PRO A 49 -8.87 -8.93 5.49
N ILE A 50 -8.49 -8.62 4.25
CA ILE A 50 -8.71 -7.27 3.69
C ILE A 50 -10.21 -6.95 3.60
N THR A 51 -10.55 -5.68 3.79
CA THR A 51 -11.90 -5.12 3.88
C THR A 51 -12.02 -3.89 2.97
N GLU A 52 -13.24 -3.41 2.75
CA GLU A 52 -13.50 -2.21 1.93
C GLU A 52 -12.76 -0.97 2.45
N ALA A 53 -12.73 -0.78 3.78
CA ALA A 53 -12.04 0.34 4.43
C ALA A 53 -10.54 0.38 4.14
N ASP A 54 -9.88 -0.77 3.89
CA ASP A 54 -8.46 -0.78 3.54
C ASP A 54 -8.23 -0.15 2.15
N TYR A 55 -9.22 -0.06 1.26
CA TYR A 55 -9.05 0.54 -0.07
C TYR A 55 -9.12 2.07 -0.10
N HIS A 56 -9.42 2.73 1.03
CA HIS A 56 -9.47 4.19 1.10
C HIS A 56 -8.08 4.80 0.88
N VAL A 57 -7.98 5.74 -0.06
CA VAL A 57 -6.73 6.45 -0.38
C VAL A 57 -6.78 7.86 0.19
N SER A 58 -5.73 8.23 0.92
CA SER A 58 -5.58 9.55 1.54
C SER A 58 -4.83 10.51 0.63
N ASP A 59 -5.37 11.72 0.44
CA ASP A 59 -4.69 12.85 -0.20
C ASP A 59 -4.06 13.79 0.86
N GLY A 60 -3.42 13.21 1.87
CA GLY A 60 -2.73 13.96 2.93
C GLY A 60 -1.52 14.72 2.41
N ALA A 61 -1.27 15.92 2.97
CA ALA A 61 -0.10 16.72 2.62
C ALA A 61 1.21 16.11 3.18
N ASP A 62 1.18 15.65 4.43
CA ASP A 62 2.34 15.11 5.15
C ASP A 62 2.42 13.59 5.03
N PHE A 63 3.50 13.07 4.42
CA PHE A 63 3.69 11.64 4.25
C PHE A 63 5.17 11.21 4.34
N GLN A 64 5.38 10.01 4.88
CA GLN A 64 6.68 9.35 4.91
C GLN A 64 6.78 8.30 3.80
N ASN A 65 7.92 8.22 3.10
CA ASN A 65 8.13 7.26 2.02
C ASN A 65 8.65 5.91 2.58
N VAL A 66 7.75 4.95 2.75
CA VAL A 66 8.07 3.60 3.24
C VAL A 66 8.46 2.65 2.11
N LYS A 67 9.26 1.63 2.45
CA LYS A 67 9.73 0.60 1.51
C LYS A 67 9.72 -0.76 2.20
N PHE A 68 8.84 -1.63 1.77
CA PHE A 68 8.77 -3.03 2.19
C PHE A 68 9.28 -3.95 1.08
N THR A 69 9.90 -5.07 1.46
CA THR A 69 10.31 -6.13 0.51
C THR A 69 9.59 -7.42 0.89
N LEU A 70 8.61 -7.79 0.09
CA LEU A 70 7.73 -8.93 0.31
C LEU A 70 8.26 -10.15 -0.47
N SER A 71 8.83 -11.13 0.24
CA SER A 71 9.25 -12.41 -0.34
C SER A 71 8.13 -13.44 -0.27
N LYS A 72 7.83 -14.07 -1.40
CA LYS A 72 6.87 -15.19 -1.54
C LYS A 72 7.20 -16.38 -0.63
N GLU A 73 8.49 -16.59 -0.34
CA GLU A 73 8.96 -17.71 0.50
C GLU A 73 8.71 -17.47 1.99
N LYS A 74 8.71 -16.20 2.43
CA LYS A 74 8.51 -15.82 3.84
C LYS A 74 7.08 -15.39 4.17
N TYR A 75 6.40 -14.78 3.20
CA TYR A 75 5.07 -14.18 3.38
C TYR A 75 4.14 -14.59 2.22
N PRO A 76 3.86 -15.90 2.06
CA PRO A 76 3.16 -16.43 0.88
C PRO A 76 1.74 -15.90 0.73
N LYS A 77 0.96 -15.73 1.81
CA LYS A 77 -0.41 -15.24 1.74
C LYS A 77 -0.46 -13.76 1.38
N LEU A 78 0.36 -12.92 2.03
CA LEU A 78 0.48 -11.49 1.71
C LEU A 78 0.99 -11.30 0.26
N TYR A 79 1.93 -12.13 -0.20
CA TYR A 79 2.42 -12.10 -1.57
C TYR A 79 1.33 -12.45 -2.59
N ALA A 80 0.50 -13.45 -2.31
CA ALA A 80 -0.65 -13.79 -3.14
C ALA A 80 -1.68 -12.64 -3.15
N LEU A 81 -2.03 -12.11 -1.98
CA LEU A 81 -2.94 -10.98 -1.81
C LEU A 81 -2.50 -9.77 -2.63
N TYR A 82 -1.27 -9.27 -2.41
CA TYR A 82 -0.75 -8.07 -3.09
C TYR A 82 -0.65 -8.21 -4.62
N LYS A 83 -0.65 -9.45 -5.15
CA LYS A 83 -0.76 -9.71 -6.60
C LYS A 83 -2.20 -9.79 -7.11
N ALA A 84 -3.18 -10.08 -6.26
CA ALA A 84 -4.60 -10.07 -6.57
C ALA A 84 -5.23 -8.67 -6.45
N LEU A 85 -4.67 -7.77 -5.61
CA LEU A 85 -5.18 -6.41 -5.42
C LEU A 85 -5.16 -5.59 -6.74
N PRO A 86 -6.20 -4.75 -7.00
CA PRO A 86 -6.27 -3.93 -8.21
C PRO A 86 -5.11 -2.94 -8.37
N ARG A 87 -4.74 -2.67 -9.63
CA ARG A 87 -3.73 -1.65 -9.96
C ARG A 87 -4.25 -0.25 -9.56
N GLY A 88 -3.34 0.67 -9.25
CA GLY A 88 -3.66 1.96 -8.65
C GLY A 88 -3.71 1.87 -7.12
N VAL A 89 -4.71 1.17 -6.56
CA VAL A 89 -4.99 1.17 -5.12
C VAL A 89 -4.18 0.18 -4.28
N LYS A 90 -3.66 -0.92 -4.86
CA LYS A 90 -3.02 -2.02 -4.11
C LYS A 90 -1.88 -1.63 -3.16
N GLY A 91 -1.24 -0.49 -3.40
CA GLY A 91 -0.13 0.01 -2.59
C GLY A 91 -0.65 0.59 -1.28
N GLN A 92 -1.51 1.59 -1.35
CA GLN A 92 -2.18 2.12 -0.16
C GLN A 92 -2.98 1.03 0.55
N ALA A 93 -3.69 0.18 -0.19
CA ALA A 93 -4.49 -0.90 0.39
C ALA A 93 -3.69 -1.96 1.16
N ILE A 94 -2.43 -2.23 0.77
CA ILE A 94 -1.57 -3.09 1.61
C ILE A 94 -1.02 -2.31 2.82
N ILE A 95 -0.68 -1.02 2.69
CA ILE A 95 -0.22 -0.20 3.84
C ILE A 95 -1.30 -0.04 4.91
N ASN A 96 -2.54 0.27 4.51
CA ASN A 96 -3.70 0.37 5.40
C ASN A 96 -3.91 -0.95 6.18
N LEU A 97 -3.87 -2.09 5.48
CA LEU A 97 -3.98 -3.42 6.08
C LEU A 97 -2.80 -3.75 7.04
N LEU A 98 -1.57 -3.39 6.69
CA LEU A 98 -0.40 -3.56 7.58
C LEU A 98 -0.57 -2.74 8.88
N ASN A 99 -1.15 -1.54 8.80
CA ASN A 99 -1.46 -0.70 9.95
C ASN A 99 -2.59 -1.28 10.81
N ARG A 100 -3.71 -1.69 10.20
CA ARG A 100 -4.84 -2.32 10.89
C ARG A 100 -4.43 -3.58 11.66
N HIS A 101 -3.47 -4.35 11.15
CA HIS A 101 -2.87 -5.46 11.90
C HIS A 101 -2.00 -5.03 13.10
N GLN A 102 -1.39 -3.84 13.08
CA GLN A 102 -0.70 -3.28 14.25
C GLN A 102 -1.70 -2.73 15.28
N GLU A 103 -2.83 -2.16 14.84
CA GLU A 103 -3.93 -1.73 15.72
C GLU A 103 -4.55 -2.93 16.45
N MET A 104 -4.84 -4.04 15.73
CA MET A 104 -5.36 -5.25 16.35
C MET A 104 -4.44 -5.86 17.42
N ARG A 105 -3.12 -5.60 17.36
CA ARG A 105 -2.17 -5.98 18.43
C ARG A 105 -2.40 -5.19 19.72
N GLN A 106 -2.89 -3.94 19.62
CA GLN A 106 -3.24 -3.12 20.78
C GLN A 106 -4.61 -3.51 21.35
N VAL A 107 -5.58 -3.78 20.47
CA VAL A 107 -6.98 -4.10 20.82
C VAL A 107 -7.14 -5.53 21.34
N ASP A 108 -6.48 -6.52 20.72
CA ASP A 108 -6.58 -7.94 21.05
C ASP A 108 -5.21 -8.65 20.96
N PRO A 109 -4.31 -8.39 21.93
CA PRO A 109 -2.98 -8.98 21.95
C PRO A 109 -3.01 -10.51 22.09
N GLU A 110 -4.07 -11.10 22.63
CA GLU A 110 -4.20 -12.55 22.79
C GLU A 110 -4.47 -13.25 21.47
N LYS A 111 -5.48 -12.82 20.69
CA LYS A 111 -5.72 -13.39 19.34
C LYS A 111 -4.51 -13.19 18.43
N VAL A 112 -3.86 -12.03 18.50
CA VAL A 112 -2.64 -11.75 17.73
C VAL A 112 -1.47 -12.66 18.14
N SER A 113 -1.28 -12.90 19.44
CA SER A 113 -0.29 -13.87 19.93
C SER A 113 -0.61 -15.30 19.49
N GLN A 114 -1.88 -15.71 19.56
CA GLN A 114 -2.32 -17.03 19.08
C GLN A 114 -2.09 -17.19 17.57
N ALA A 115 -2.38 -16.17 16.75
CA ALA A 115 -2.13 -16.19 15.31
C ALA A 115 -0.63 -16.32 14.98
N LEU A 116 0.25 -15.57 15.66
CA LEU A 116 1.69 -15.67 15.52
C LEU A 116 2.21 -17.06 15.91
N ASN A 117 1.79 -17.58 17.06
CA ASN A 117 2.20 -18.90 17.54
C ASN A 117 1.72 -20.03 16.62
N ALA A 118 0.50 -19.92 16.07
CA ALA A 118 -0.01 -20.86 15.07
C ALA A 118 0.85 -20.82 13.79
N ALA A 119 1.11 -19.62 13.25
CA ALA A 119 1.93 -19.45 12.04
C ALA A 119 3.37 -20.00 12.21
N LEU A 120 4.00 -19.79 13.38
CA LEU A 120 5.32 -20.35 13.71
C LEU A 120 5.28 -21.87 13.88
N SER A 121 4.18 -22.43 14.38
CA SER A 121 4.01 -23.88 14.59
C SER A 121 3.54 -24.63 13.35
N GLY A 122 3.38 -23.95 12.20
CA GLY A 122 2.78 -24.52 10.98
C GLY A 122 1.28 -24.80 11.09
N GLY A 123 0.64 -24.37 12.19
CA GLY A 123 -0.79 -24.50 12.41
C GLY A 123 -1.57 -23.43 11.65
N VAL A 124 -2.62 -23.84 10.94
CA VAL A 124 -3.62 -22.89 10.44
C VAL A 124 -4.40 -22.38 11.64
N ALA A 125 -4.22 -21.11 12.00
CA ALA A 125 -5.12 -20.42 12.93
C ALA A 125 -6.55 -20.56 12.36
N LYS A 126 -7.45 -21.20 13.13
CA LYS A 126 -8.81 -21.45 12.66
C LYS A 126 -9.49 -20.11 12.34
N PRO A 127 -10.01 -19.89 11.13
CA PRO A 127 -10.84 -18.73 10.89
C PRO A 127 -12.07 -18.80 11.80
N GLN A 128 -12.50 -17.66 12.35
CA GLN A 128 -13.77 -17.62 13.07
C GLN A 128 -14.91 -17.75 12.05
N GLU A 129 -15.75 -18.76 12.23
CA GLU A 129 -17.02 -18.90 11.50
C GLU A 129 -17.90 -17.67 11.87
N GLY A 130 -18.11 -16.74 10.92
CA GLY A 130 -18.83 -15.51 11.24
C GLY A 130 -18.94 -14.45 10.13
N VAL A 131 -18.05 -14.42 9.14
CA VAL A 131 -18.16 -13.46 8.01
C VAL A 131 -18.01 -14.18 6.67
N VAL A 132 -19.14 -14.53 6.07
CA VAL A 132 -19.20 -15.04 4.68
C VAL A 132 -19.47 -13.85 3.74
N SER A 133 -18.41 -13.19 3.30
CA SER A 133 -18.50 -12.26 2.17
C SER A 133 -18.55 -13.06 0.87
N GLU A 134 -19.76 -13.43 0.45
CA GLU A 134 -20.03 -14.25 -0.73
C GLU A 134 -19.79 -13.45 -2.03
N ILE A 135 -18.53 -13.40 -2.49
CA ILE A 135 -18.14 -12.76 -3.76
C ILE A 135 -18.68 -13.60 -4.93
N THR A 136 -19.96 -13.38 -5.25
CA THR A 136 -20.69 -14.05 -6.33
C THR A 136 -20.03 -13.73 -7.67
N SER A 137 -19.33 -14.71 -8.21
CA SER A 137 -18.62 -14.57 -9.49
C SER A 137 -19.58 -14.77 -10.64
N VAL A 138 -20.20 -13.67 -11.10
CA VAL A 138 -21.10 -13.65 -12.25
C VAL A 138 -20.33 -13.98 -13.53
N GLN A 139 -20.45 -15.22 -14.00
CA GLN A 139 -19.98 -15.62 -15.33
C GLN A 139 -20.91 -15.02 -16.39
N VAL A 140 -20.42 -14.05 -17.15
CA VAL A 140 -21.13 -13.45 -18.29
C VAL A 140 -20.74 -14.17 -19.57
N ASP A 141 -21.33 -15.35 -19.79
CA ASP A 141 -21.25 -16.06 -21.08
C ASP A 141 -22.23 -15.44 -22.09
N SER A 142 -21.76 -14.43 -22.84
CA SER A 142 -22.56 -13.76 -23.88
C SER A 142 -22.21 -14.25 -25.27
N LYS A 143 -23.04 -15.13 -25.87
CA LYS A 143 -22.77 -15.68 -27.21
C LYS A 143 -23.99 -16.01 -28.10
N GLY A 144 -24.70 -14.95 -28.52
CA GLY A 144 -25.28 -14.84 -29.87
C GLY A 144 -26.75 -15.23 -30.13
N SER A 145 -27.33 -14.55 -31.13
CA SER A 145 -28.62 -14.80 -31.83
C SER A 145 -29.91 -14.44 -31.04
N THR A 146 -30.71 -13.43 -31.41
CA THR A 146 -31.78 -13.38 -32.46
C THR A 146 -32.91 -14.41 -32.24
N GLU A 147 -34.22 -14.13 -32.37
CA GLU A 147 -35.02 -12.96 -32.86
C GLU A 147 -36.51 -13.13 -32.39
N ALA A 148 -37.51 -12.22 -32.49
CA ALA A 148 -37.70 -10.85 -32.99
C ALA A 148 -39.00 -10.20 -32.39
N GLN A 149 -39.32 -8.93 -32.74
CA GLN A 149 -40.63 -8.23 -32.65
C GLN A 149 -41.20 -7.85 -31.24
N GLY A 150 -41.87 -6.70 -31.03
CA GLY A 150 -42.16 -5.56 -31.92
C GLY A 150 -42.96 -4.41 -31.23
N GLY A 151 -43.12 -3.26 -31.92
CA GLY A 151 -43.75 -2.01 -31.43
C GLY A 151 -42.70 -0.95 -31.02
N GLN A 152 -42.59 0.27 -31.58
CA GLN A 152 -43.55 1.36 -31.88
C GLN A 152 -44.18 1.98 -30.61
N ASP A 153 -44.14 3.30 -30.37
CA ASP A 153 -43.75 4.43 -31.25
C ASP A 153 -43.12 5.63 -30.47
N VAL A 154 -42.27 6.42 -31.17
CA VAL A 154 -42.13 7.91 -31.22
C VAL A 154 -42.58 8.73 -29.98
N GLU A 155 -41.78 9.65 -29.39
CA GLU A 155 -41.40 10.95 -29.99
C GLU A 155 -40.19 11.68 -29.33
N SER A 156 -39.53 12.53 -30.13
CA SER A 156 -38.59 13.66 -29.86
C SER A 156 -38.12 13.97 -28.42
N ARG A 157 -36.84 14.32 -28.20
CA ARG A 157 -36.27 15.60 -28.70
C ARG A 157 -34.74 15.66 -28.70
N GLU A 158 -34.16 16.23 -29.76
CA GLU A 158 -32.76 16.67 -29.80
C GLU A 158 -32.57 18.04 -29.13
N ALA A 159 -31.37 18.27 -28.58
CA ALA A 159 -30.83 19.60 -28.29
C ALA A 159 -29.30 19.58 -28.40
N ILE A 160 -28.76 20.08 -29.52
CA ILE A 160 -27.31 20.08 -29.82
C ILE A 160 -26.71 21.47 -29.55
N ALA A 161 -25.72 21.53 -28.66
CA ALA A 161 -24.70 22.58 -28.54
C ALA A 161 -23.52 21.95 -27.76
N GLN A 162 -22.26 21.92 -28.19
CA GLN A 162 -21.46 22.75 -29.12
C GLN A 162 -21.26 24.22 -28.72
N ALA A 163 -20.28 24.42 -27.84
CA ALA A 163 -19.31 25.53 -27.85
C ALA A 163 -17.95 24.92 -27.44
N SER A 164 -16.90 24.97 -28.26
CA SER A 164 -15.95 26.11 -28.37
C SER A 164 -15.32 26.44 -27.02
N ALA A 165 -14.18 25.85 -26.62
CA ALA A 165 -12.82 26.01 -27.17
C ALA A 165 -12.27 27.45 -27.09
N THR A 166 -11.28 27.67 -26.20
CA THR A 166 -10.09 28.54 -26.36
C THR A 166 -9.18 28.40 -25.12
N PRO A 167 -7.90 28.02 -25.26
CA PRO A 167 -6.92 28.08 -24.17
C PRO A 167 -6.16 29.43 -24.17
N PRO A 168 -6.02 30.12 -23.01
CA PRO A 168 -5.20 31.34 -22.93
C PRO A 168 -3.78 31.08 -22.40
N ALA A 169 -2.80 31.58 -23.17
CA ALA A 169 -1.49 32.08 -22.72
C ALA A 169 -0.66 31.26 -21.72
N GLU A 170 0.25 30.47 -22.29
CA GLU A 170 1.65 30.39 -21.86
C GLU A 170 2.17 31.68 -21.19
N SER A 171 2.85 31.54 -20.04
CA SER A 171 3.61 32.61 -19.40
C SER A 171 4.77 32.03 -18.60
N ARG A 172 5.89 31.81 -19.32
CA ARG A 172 7.17 31.34 -18.78
C ARG A 172 8.10 32.53 -18.54
N PRO A 173 8.46 32.87 -17.29
CA PRO A 173 9.66 33.65 -17.00
C PRO A 173 10.91 32.81 -17.27
N GLU A 174 11.99 33.47 -17.65
CA GLU A 174 13.32 32.86 -17.85
C GLU A 174 14.09 32.66 -16.53
N PRO A 175 15.13 31.80 -16.49
CA PRO A 175 15.77 31.41 -15.24
C PRO A 175 16.64 32.51 -14.64
N LEU A 176 16.55 32.69 -13.32
CA LEU A 176 17.57 33.40 -12.55
C LEU A 176 18.67 32.43 -12.13
N SER A 177 19.87 32.69 -12.65
CA SER A 177 21.13 32.04 -12.26
C SER A 177 21.50 32.33 -10.79
N PRO A 178 22.41 31.55 -10.17
CA PRO A 178 22.35 31.32 -8.72
C PRO A 178 23.02 32.41 -7.87
N PRO A 179 22.67 32.51 -6.58
CA PRO A 179 23.58 33.03 -5.56
C PRO A 179 24.72 32.03 -5.36
N ASP A 180 25.93 32.42 -5.76
CA ASP A 180 27.17 31.71 -5.44
C ASP A 180 27.72 32.21 -4.10
N VAL A 181 27.60 31.37 -3.06
CA VAL A 181 28.40 31.44 -1.82
C VAL A 181 28.40 30.06 -1.19
N ALA A 182 29.58 29.45 -1.07
CA ALA A 182 29.77 28.28 -0.23
C ALA A 182 29.90 28.72 1.24
N GLU A 183 28.97 28.29 2.09
CA GLU A 183 29.32 28.11 3.51
C GLU A 183 30.02 26.76 3.65
N GLU A 184 31.34 26.84 3.67
CA GLU A 184 32.25 25.75 3.96
C GLU A 184 31.99 25.26 5.40
N MET A 185 31.27 24.15 5.54
CA MET A 185 31.00 23.55 6.85
C MET A 185 32.30 23.00 7.44
N ASP A 186 32.92 23.83 8.28
CA ASP A 186 34.13 23.59 9.07
C ASP A 186 34.17 22.15 9.62
N ASP A 187 35.09 21.31 9.13
CA ASP A 187 35.22 19.91 9.55
C ASP A 187 36.08 19.83 10.82
N PRO A 188 35.50 19.52 12.00
CA PRO A 188 36.23 19.49 13.26
C PRO A 188 37.28 18.37 13.34
N LEU A 189 37.37 17.48 12.34
CA LEU A 189 38.40 16.43 12.27
C LEU A 189 39.64 16.84 11.45
N ALA A 190 39.61 17.97 10.73
CA ALA A 190 40.72 18.42 9.89
C ALA A 190 42.00 18.82 10.65
N ASN A 191 41.92 19.04 11.96
CA ASN A 191 43.02 19.51 12.83
C ASN A 191 43.58 18.43 13.78
N LEU A 192 43.53 17.14 13.40
CA LEU A 192 44.24 16.08 14.11
C LEU A 192 45.72 16.03 13.68
N PRO A 193 46.70 16.17 14.59
CA PRO A 193 48.11 15.98 14.25
C PRO A 193 48.40 14.50 13.90
N PRO A 194 49.37 14.22 13.02
CA PRO A 194 49.74 12.85 12.69
C PRO A 194 50.27 12.13 13.93
N MET A 195 49.66 11.01 14.30
CA MET A 195 50.24 10.10 15.29
C MET A 195 51.40 9.35 14.65
N GLU A 196 52.63 9.69 15.04
CA GLU A 196 53.79 8.86 14.75
C GLU A 196 53.70 7.56 15.57
N PHE A 197 53.59 6.43 14.87
CA PHE A 197 53.67 5.11 15.47
C PHE A 197 55.12 4.64 15.48
N THR A 198 55.74 4.67 16.67
CA THR A 198 57.05 4.04 16.98
C THR A 198 56.84 2.72 17.72
#